data_AF-A0A9P0GJH9-F1
#
_entry.id   AF-A0A9P0GJH9-F1
#
_cell.length_a   1.000
_cell.length_b   1.000
_cell.length_c   1.000
_cell.angle_alpha   90.00
_cell.angle_beta   90.00
_cell.angle_gamma   90.00
#
_symmetry.space_group_name_H-M   'P 1'
#
loop_
_entity.id
_entity.type
_entity.pdbx_description
1 polymer ?
#
loop_
_entity_poly.entity_id
_entity_poly.type
_entity_poly.pdbx_seq_one_letter_code
_entity_poly.pdbx_strand_id
1 'polypeptide(L)'
;MSRSGKKNPIANEIDYYLKTVRIDRSRDPYIWWSVNSKHYPYLTKFAKVYLSAPCSSVYSERLFSEAGLVNKNKRNRLLPANSEHWVFIHHNLQLIHFDY
;
A
#
# COMPACT_ATOMS: atom_id res chain seq x y z
N MET A 1 47.18 11.57 -8.95
CA MET A 1 45.82 12.14 -9.10
C MET A 1 44.81 11.03 -8.83
N SER A 2 44.21 11.01 -7.64
CA SER A 2 43.25 9.97 -7.24
C SER A 2 41.90 10.19 -7.94
N ARG A 3 41.42 9.18 -8.68
CA ARG A 3 40.07 9.15 -9.24
C ARG A 3 39.08 9.10 -8.07
N SER A 4 38.49 10.24 -7.71
CA SER A 4 37.32 10.28 -6.83
C SER A 4 36.15 9.58 -7.54
N GLY A 5 35.96 8.29 -7.24
CA GLY A 5 34.83 7.53 -7.73
C GLY A 5 33.54 8.18 -7.22
N LYS A 6 32.69 8.66 -8.13
CA LYS A 6 31.37 9.18 -7.79
C LYS A 6 30.61 8.10 -7.00
N LYS A 7 30.47 8.28 -5.69
CA LYS A 7 29.69 7.37 -4.85
C LYS A 7 28.24 7.38 -5.32
N ASN A 8 27.68 6.20 -5.58
CA ASN A 8 26.30 6.08 -6.05
C ASN A 8 25.37 6.67 -4.96
N PRO A 9 24.52 7.67 -5.29
CA PRO A 9 23.68 8.35 -4.29
C PRO A 9 22.74 7.39 -3.56
N ILE A 10 22.27 6.35 -4.25
CA ILE A 10 21.42 5.30 -3.65
C ILE A 10 22.21 4.48 -2.63
N ALA A 11 23.46 4.13 -2.94
CA ALA A 11 24.30 3.35 -2.02
C ALA A 11 24.61 4.12 -0.73
N ASN A 12 24.80 5.44 -0.83
CA ASN A 12 24.97 6.31 0.34
C ASN A 12 23.68 6.37 1.18
N GLU A 13 22.52 6.44 0.52
CA GLU A 13 21.22 6.48 1.20
C GLU A 13 20.92 5.16 1.93
N ILE A 14 21.26 4.02 1.32
CA ILE A 14 21.18 2.69 1.95
C ILE A 14 22.11 2.61 3.17
N ASP A 15 23.37 3.02 3.04
CA ASP A 15 24.33 3.01 4.15
C ASP A 15 23.86 3.88 5.32
N TYR A 16 23.28 5.04 5.02
CA TYR A 16 22.69 5.92 6.04
C TYR A 16 21.46 5.29 6.72
N TYR A 17 20.60 4.61 5.95
CA TYR A 17 19.44 3.88 6.48
C TYR A 17 19.86 2.72 7.39
N LEU A 18 20.88 1.97 7.02
CA LEU A 18 21.36 0.83 7.82
C LEU A 18 22.01 1.26 9.15
N LYS A 19 22.52 2.49 9.22
CA LYS A 19 23.08 3.09 10.44
C LYS A 19 22.04 3.77 11.33
N THR A 20 20.82 3.98 10.84
CA THR A 20 19.80 4.72 11.60
C THR A 20 19.24 3.84 12.73
N VAL A 21 18.83 4.49 13.82
CA VAL A 21 18.20 3.78 14.94
C VAL A 21 16.87 3.20 14.48
N ARG A 22 16.63 1.92 14.83
CA ARG A 22 15.37 1.24 14.50
C ARG A 22 14.21 1.93 15.19
N ILE A 23 13.10 2.06 14.46
CA ILE A 23 11.85 2.57 15.02
C ILE A 23 11.31 1.62 16.09
N ASP A 24 10.57 2.17 17.05
CA ASP A 24 9.85 1.37 18.04
C ASP A 24 8.79 0.50 17.35
N ARG A 25 8.55 -0.70 17.89
CA ARG A 25 7.57 -1.66 17.35
C ARG A 25 6.13 -1.15 17.41
N SER A 26 5.84 -0.17 18.27
CA SER A 26 4.52 0.46 18.39
C SER A 26 4.26 1.52 17.31
N ARG A 27 5.26 1.90 16.51
CA ARG A 27 5.12 2.97 15.51
C ARG A 27 4.86 2.41 14.13
N ASP A 28 4.07 3.16 13.35
CA ASP A 28 3.79 2.83 11.97
C ASP A 28 5.02 3.14 11.07
N PRO A 29 5.63 2.12 10.43
CA PRO A 29 6.74 2.33 9.50
C PRO A 29 6.36 3.21 8.30
N TYR A 30 5.10 3.18 7.86
CA TYR A 30 4.63 4.00 6.73
C TYR A 30 4.72 5.50 7.06
N ILE A 31 4.30 5.88 8.28
CA ILE A 31 4.39 7.27 8.76
C ILE A 31 5.85 7.71 8.90
N TRP A 32 6.72 6.82 9.40
CA TRP A 32 8.15 7.11 9.51
C TRP A 32 8.77 7.42 8.14
N TRP A 33 8.49 6.62 7.12
CA TRP A 33 8.96 6.89 5.75
C TRP A 33 8.38 8.19 5.16
N SER A 34 7.16 8.57 5.54
CA SER A 34 6.58 9.86 5.14
C SER A 34 7.37 11.04 5.72
N VAL A 35 7.67 11.01 7.02
CA VAL A 35 8.43 12.06 7.73
C VAL A 35 9.87 12.14 7.21
N ASN A 36 10.49 10.98 6.98
CA ASN A 36 11.89 10.89 6.56
C ASN A 36 12.07 10.98 5.03
N SER A 37 11.01 11.21 4.28
CA SER A 37 11.01 11.28 2.81
C SER A 37 12.04 12.24 2.21
N LYS A 38 12.31 13.37 2.89
CA LYS A 38 13.32 14.34 2.47
C LYS A 38 14.75 13.83 2.60
N HIS A 39 15.02 12.96 3.57
CA HIS A 39 16.34 12.38 3.81
C HIS A 39 16.57 11.15 2.93
N TYR A 40 15.50 10.45 2.57
CA TYR A 40 15.54 9.21 1.79
C TYR A 40 14.68 9.30 0.52
N PRO A 41 15.03 10.18 -0.44
CA PRO A 41 14.18 10.43 -1.62
C PRO A 41 14.05 9.22 -2.56
N TYR A 42 15.04 8.32 -2.59
CA TYR A 42 15.00 7.13 -3.44
C TYR A 42 14.35 5.96 -2.69
N LEU A 43 14.77 5.65 -1.46
CA LEU A 43 14.21 4.54 -0.68
C LEU A 43 12.76 4.75 -0.32
N THR A 44 12.33 5.98 -0.03
CA THR A 44 10.93 6.25 0.33
C THR A 44 9.96 5.86 -0.78
N LYS A 45 10.36 5.99 -2.05
CA LYS A 45 9.53 5.57 -3.19
C LYS A 45 9.26 4.07 -3.16
N PHE A 46 10.30 3.27 -2.90
CA PHE A 46 10.16 1.83 -2.78
C PHE A 46 9.42 1.45 -1.50
N ALA A 47 9.77 2.05 -0.37
CA ALA A 47 9.16 1.77 0.91
C ALA A 47 7.63 1.97 0.88
N LYS A 48 7.14 3.04 0.22
CA LYS A 48 5.70 3.26 0.04
C LYS A 48 5.01 2.12 -0.69
N VAL A 49 5.60 1.61 -1.77
CA VAL A 49 5.04 0.50 -2.55
C VAL A 49 5.02 -0.78 -1.72
N TYR A 50 6.14 -1.15 -1.10
CA TYR A 50 6.25 -2.40 -0.34
C TYR A 50 5.45 -2.39 0.96
N LEU A 51 5.29 -1.24 1.62
CA LEU A 51 4.50 -1.12 2.85
C LEU A 51 3.00 -0.95 2.59
N SER A 52 2.60 -0.50 1.41
CA SER A 52 1.17 -0.40 1.03
C SER A 52 0.54 -1.75 0.71
N ALA A 53 1.33 -2.76 0.38
CA ALA A 53 0.82 -4.07 0.01
C ALA A 53 0.32 -4.82 1.26
N PRO A 54 -0.91 -5.37 1.25
CA PRO A 54 -1.37 -6.20 2.35
C PRO A 54 -0.49 -7.45 2.45
N CYS A 55 -0.17 -7.86 3.67
CA CYS A 55 0.68 -9.03 3.94
C CYS A 55 0.04 -10.36 3.48
N SER A 56 -1.28 -10.38 3.21
CA SER A 56 -2.01 -11.59 2.83
C SER A 56 -3.13 -11.32 1.83
N SER A 57 -3.53 -12.37 1.11
CA SER A 57 -4.72 -12.39 0.24
C SER A 57 -6.04 -12.41 1.01
N VAL A 58 -6.01 -12.51 2.34
CA VAL A 58 -7.21 -12.62 3.21
C VAL A 58 -8.17 -11.46 2.97
N TYR A 59 -7.65 -10.26 2.71
CA TYR A 59 -8.48 -9.11 2.38
C TYR A 59 -9.26 -9.30 1.08
N SER A 60 -8.57 -9.77 0.03
CA SER A 60 -9.19 -10.09 -1.26
C SER A 60 -10.21 -11.23 -1.12
N GLU A 61 -9.89 -12.28 -0.35
CA GLU A 61 -10.80 -13.40 -0.11
C GLU A 61 -12.06 -12.99 0.65
N ARG A 62 -11.92 -12.11 1.65
CA ARG A 62 -13.07 -11.52 2.35
C ARG A 62 -13.94 -10.71 1.38
N LEU A 63 -13.32 -9.87 0.56
CA LEU A 63 -14.01 -9.08 -0.46
C LEU A 63 -14.80 -9.98 -1.44
N PHE A 64 -14.18 -11.07 -1.93
CA PHE A 64 -14.86 -12.00 -2.84
C PHE A 64 -15.95 -12.82 -2.15
N SER A 65 -15.78 -13.15 -0.87
CA SER A 65 -16.82 -13.85 -0.09
C SER A 65 -18.06 -12.96 0.09
N GLU A 66 -17.86 -11.69 0.43
CA GLU A 66 -18.93 -10.71 0.58
C GLU A 66 -19.62 -10.41 -0.77
N ALA A 67 -18.83 -10.21 -1.83
CA ALA A 67 -19.36 -10.09 -3.20
C ALA A 67 -20.19 -11.32 -3.62
N GLY A 68 -19.76 -12.52 -3.22
CA GLY A 68 -20.50 -13.77 -3.43
C GLY A 68 -21.87 -13.76 -2.76
N LEU A 69 -21.99 -13.22 -1.55
CA LEU A 69 -23.26 -13.07 -0.84
C LEU A 69 -24.17 -12.02 -1.48
N VAL A 70 -23.61 -10.89 -1.94
CA VAL A 70 -24.34 -9.83 -2.66
C VAL A 70 -24.95 -10.35 -3.96
N ASN A 71 -24.21 -11.17 -4.70
CA ASN A 71 -24.68 -11.78 -5.94
C ASN A 71 -25.68 -12.92 -5.69
N LYS A 72 -25.48 -13.73 -4.66
CA LYS A 72 -26.27 -14.95 -4.40
C LYS A 72 -27.65 -14.67 -3.82
N ASN A 73 -27.82 -13.65 -2.99
CA ASN A 73 -29.03 -13.52 -2.15
C ASN A 73 -30.16 -12.65 -2.74
N LYS A 74 -29.92 -11.78 -3.74
CA LYS A 74 -30.97 -10.88 -4.26
C LYS A 74 -31.03 -10.67 -5.77
N ARG A 75 -30.05 -11.11 -6.57
CA ARG A 75 -29.98 -10.77 -8.01
C ARG A 75 -29.33 -11.89 -8.85
N ASN A 76 -30.07 -12.97 -9.06
CA ASN A 76 -29.64 -14.17 -9.82
C ASN A 76 -29.45 -13.94 -11.35
N ARG A 77 -29.24 -12.69 -11.80
CA ARG A 77 -29.18 -12.30 -13.22
C ARG A 77 -28.27 -11.09 -13.49
N LEU A 78 -27.30 -10.81 -12.62
CA LEU A 78 -26.28 -9.79 -12.91
C LEU A 78 -25.20 -10.38 -13.82
N LEU A 79 -24.92 -9.69 -14.93
CA LEU A 79 -23.74 -9.98 -15.74
C LEU A 79 -22.48 -9.74 -14.89
N PRO A 80 -21.41 -10.54 -15.08
CA PRO A 80 -20.16 -10.40 -14.32
C PRO A 80 -19.63 -8.96 -14.27
N ALA A 81 -19.66 -8.25 -15.41
CA ALA A 81 -19.27 -6.85 -15.51
C ALA A 81 -20.08 -5.92 -14.59
N ASN A 82 -21.39 -6.15 -14.43
CA ASN A 82 -22.21 -5.33 -13.54
C ASN A 82 -21.86 -5.62 -12.07
N SER A 83 -21.58 -6.88 -11.73
CA SER A 83 -21.23 -7.27 -10.37
C SER A 83 -19.90 -6.64 -9.90
N GLU A 84 -18.92 -6.53 -10.79
CA GLU A 84 -17.63 -5.88 -10.51
C GLU A 84 -17.83 -4.40 -10.14
N HIS A 85 -18.61 -3.65 -10.94
CA HIS A 85 -18.91 -2.26 -10.65
C HIS A 85 -19.62 -2.08 -9.30
N TRP A 86 -20.57 -2.97 -8.96
CA TRP A 86 -21.26 -2.90 -7.68
C TRP A 86 -20.33 -3.15 -6.50
N VAL A 87 -19.44 -4.14 -6.59
CA VAL A 87 -18.45 -4.43 -5.54
C VAL A 87 -17.47 -3.25 -5.41
N PHE A 88 -17.00 -2.70 -6.52
CA PHE A 88 -16.15 -1.52 -6.53
C PHE A 88 -16.82 -0.33 -5.83
N ILE A 89 -18.05 0.00 -6.21
CA ILE A 89 -18.80 1.13 -5.62
C ILE A 89 -19.05 0.86 -4.12
N HIS A 90 -19.56 -0.32 -3.77
CA HIS A 90 -19.88 -0.66 -2.38
C HIS A 90 -18.66 -0.52 -1.45
N HIS A 91 -17.50 -0.99 -1.89
CA HIS A 91 -16.28 -0.99 -1.09
C HIS A 91 -15.61 0.38 -1.04
N ASN A 92 -15.58 1.11 -2.16
CA ASN A 92 -14.94 2.43 -2.22
C ASN A 92 -15.84 3.56 -1.69
N LEU A 93 -17.17 3.40 -1.65
CA LEU A 93 -18.09 4.37 -1.07
C LEU A 93 -17.75 4.69 0.40
N GLN A 94 -17.37 3.67 1.17
CA GLN A 94 -16.96 3.85 2.57
C GLN A 94 -15.67 4.67 2.71
N LEU A 95 -14.77 4.60 1.72
CA LEU A 95 -13.50 5.35 1.73
C LEU A 95 -13.69 6.83 1.40
N ILE A 96 -14.77 7.19 0.70
CA ILE A 96 -15.06 8.56 0.28
C ILE A 96 -16.06 9.29 1.18
N HIS A 97 -16.48 8.69 2.30
CA HIS A 97 -17.46 9.24 3.25
C HIS A 97 -18.69 9.84 2.55
N PHE A 98 -19.21 9.15 1.53
CA PHE A 98 -20.36 9.65 0.78
C PHE A 98 -21.64 9.39 1.55
N ASP A 99 -22.21 10.45 2.11
CA ASP A 99 -23.51 10.44 2.77
C ASP A 99 -24.65 10.64 1.75
N TYR A 100 -25.74 9.88 1.89
CA TYR A 100 -26.92 9.88 1.01
C TYR A 100 -27.93 10.95 1.39
#